data_AF-A0A3M2B8F3-F1
#
_entry.id   AF-A0A3M2B8F3-F1
#
_cell.length_a   1.000
_cell.length_b   1.000
_cell.length_c   1.000
_cell.angle_alpha   90.00
_cell.angle_beta   90.00
_cell.angle_gamma   90.00
#
_symmetry.space_group_name_H-M   'P 1'
#
loop_
_entity.id
_entity.type
_entity.pdbx_description
1 polymer ?
#
loop_
_entity_poly.entity_id
_entity_poly.type
_entity_poly.pdbx_seq_one_letter_code
_entity_poly.pdbx_strand_id
1 'polypeptide(L)'
;MPRLVLLCLALCLSAPVFGQVMSGPTPRIDRDTGRSLAHWPHDRHFDHLHMRLELDLESLDPPVIRGREVLRMKAVGQDRGQIHLDAVGLEIESVDVRWTSDARDRLRPGRAVGYTYDGQDLVISLSKPAGVGEPIEVILEYRITRFEPRGEGLTIEPGQPDADSDSLRFPVIFSQGEAESNSQWFACHDFPNERLSTELIVTVDEPFQVVSNGRLVEVRPLGHGRTRWHWLQQAPHVNYLVQLVIGVFERVDLGGPDS
;
A
#
# COMPACT_ATOMS: atom_id res chain seq x y z
N MET A 1 -10.91 -30.97 50.72
CA MET A 1 -11.29 -29.54 50.82
C MET A 1 -11.26 -28.95 49.42
N PRO A 2 -12.41 -28.79 48.75
CA PRO A 2 -12.45 -28.23 47.40
C PRO A 2 -12.35 -26.70 47.47
N ARG A 3 -11.41 -26.11 46.72
CA ARG A 3 -11.27 -24.65 46.58
C ARG A 3 -12.23 -24.16 45.51
N LEU A 4 -13.23 -23.39 45.94
CA LEU A 4 -14.12 -22.60 45.09
C LEU A 4 -13.30 -21.47 44.45
N VAL A 5 -13.21 -21.43 43.12
CA VAL A 5 -12.67 -20.27 42.38
C VAL A 5 -13.86 -19.38 42.00
N LEU A 6 -13.90 -18.20 42.59
CA LEU A 6 -14.92 -17.18 42.38
C LEU A 6 -14.62 -16.44 41.07
N LEU A 7 -15.50 -16.59 40.09
CA LEU A 7 -15.46 -15.86 38.82
C LEU A 7 -16.04 -14.45 39.04
N CYS A 8 -15.20 -13.43 39.10
CA CYS A 8 -15.67 -12.03 39.15
C CYS A 8 -16.07 -11.57 37.74
N LEU A 9 -17.38 -11.49 37.48
CA LEU A 9 -17.95 -10.76 36.35
C LEU A 9 -17.74 -9.25 36.57
N ALA A 10 -16.87 -8.63 35.78
CA ALA A 10 -16.80 -7.18 35.69
C ALA A 10 -17.94 -6.67 34.80
N LEU A 11 -18.99 -6.10 35.41
CA LEU A 11 -20.04 -5.37 34.69
C LEU A 11 -19.44 -4.07 34.12
N CYS A 12 -19.33 -3.99 32.79
CA CYS A 12 -19.09 -2.74 32.08
C CYS A 12 -20.35 -1.85 32.18
N LEU A 13 -20.36 -0.91 33.11
CA LEU A 13 -21.31 0.20 33.12
C LEU A 13 -20.92 1.18 31.99
N SER A 14 -21.73 1.21 30.93
CA SER A 14 -21.64 2.19 29.85
C SER A 14 -22.00 3.59 30.39
N ALA A 15 -21.00 4.44 30.58
CA ALA A 15 -21.23 5.87 30.79
C ALA A 15 -21.61 6.52 29.44
N PRO A 16 -22.60 7.42 29.39
CA PRO A 16 -22.91 8.17 28.18
C PRO A 16 -21.75 9.14 27.91
N VAL A 17 -21.13 9.01 26.74
CA VAL A 17 -20.16 9.99 26.23
C VAL A 17 -20.93 11.25 25.86
N PHE A 18 -21.00 12.22 26.77
CA PHE A 18 -21.34 13.59 26.41
C PHE A 18 -20.21 14.15 25.55
N GLY A 19 -20.51 14.50 24.30
CA GLY A 19 -19.55 15.16 23.42
C GLY A 19 -19.03 16.43 24.07
N GLN A 20 -17.73 16.48 24.36
CA GLN A 20 -17.10 17.71 24.81
C GLN A 20 -17.20 18.72 23.68
N VAL A 21 -17.89 19.84 23.92
CA VAL A 21 -17.73 21.04 23.10
C VAL A 21 -16.25 21.39 23.16
N MET A 22 -15.55 21.32 22.03
CA MET A 22 -14.16 21.73 21.94
C MET A 22 -14.08 23.24 22.19
N SER A 23 -13.94 23.65 23.44
CA SER A 23 -13.61 25.02 23.81
C SER A 23 -12.10 25.19 23.67
N GLY A 24 -11.66 25.58 22.48
CA GLY A 24 -10.27 25.83 22.16
C GLY A 24 -10.14 26.55 20.82
N PRO A 25 -9.04 27.27 20.59
CA PRO A 25 -8.77 27.93 19.31
C PRO A 25 -8.78 26.92 18.16
N THR A 26 -9.35 27.29 17.01
CA THR A 26 -9.48 26.43 15.84
C THR A 26 -8.11 25.91 15.40
N PRO A 27 -7.80 24.60 15.54
CA PRO A 27 -6.45 24.07 15.32
C PRO A 27 -6.00 24.12 13.85
N ARG A 28 -6.90 24.51 12.94
CA ARG A 28 -6.68 24.54 11.48
C ARG A 28 -6.39 25.93 10.92
N ILE A 29 -6.14 26.91 11.80
CA ILE A 29 -5.77 28.28 11.38
C ILE A 29 -4.49 28.67 12.12
N ASP A 30 -3.48 29.00 11.34
CA ASP A 30 -2.24 29.60 11.82
C ASP A 30 -2.56 30.95 12.48
N ARG A 31 -2.14 31.13 13.72
CA ARG A 31 -2.56 32.29 14.51
C ARG A 31 -1.87 33.59 14.10
N ASP A 32 -0.66 33.48 13.58
CA ASP A 32 0.16 34.65 13.27
C ASP A 32 -0.16 35.18 11.86
N THR A 33 -0.55 34.27 10.96
CA THR A 33 -0.78 34.59 9.54
C THR A 33 -2.25 34.49 9.12
N GLY A 34 -3.11 33.85 9.93
CA GLY A 34 -4.50 33.55 9.56
C GLY A 34 -4.63 32.50 8.46
N ARG A 35 -3.52 31.88 8.02
CA ARG A 35 -3.50 30.87 6.97
C ARG A 35 -4.20 29.60 7.45
N SER A 36 -4.94 28.94 6.56
CA SER A 36 -5.45 27.60 6.86
C SER A 36 -4.31 26.58 6.92
N LEU A 37 -4.26 25.82 8.02
CA LEU A 37 -3.40 24.66 8.24
C LEU A 37 -4.11 23.34 7.90
N ALA A 38 -5.28 23.41 7.26
CA ALA A 38 -6.01 22.22 6.89
C ALA A 38 -5.28 21.46 5.77
N HIS A 39 -5.11 20.16 5.96
CA HIS A 39 -4.69 19.23 4.92
C HIS A 39 -5.93 18.81 4.11
N TRP A 40 -6.01 19.27 2.86
CA TRP A 40 -7.16 19.02 2.00
C TRP A 40 -6.83 17.96 0.95
N PRO A 41 -7.82 17.13 0.57
CA PRO A 41 -7.63 16.18 -0.51
C PRO A 41 -7.25 16.90 -1.79
N HIS A 42 -6.36 16.29 -2.56
CA HIS A 42 -6.18 16.64 -3.96
C HIS A 42 -7.42 16.26 -4.78
N ASP A 43 -7.60 16.94 -5.91
CA ASP A 43 -8.72 16.69 -6.81
C ASP A 43 -8.67 15.27 -7.38
N ARG A 44 -9.76 14.54 -7.22
CA ARG A 44 -9.88 13.15 -7.69
C ARG A 44 -10.17 13.10 -9.20
N HIS A 45 -9.14 13.27 -10.02
CA HIS A 45 -9.25 13.28 -11.48
C HIS A 45 -9.59 11.92 -12.09
N PHE A 46 -9.18 10.84 -11.43
CA PHE A 46 -9.44 9.46 -11.81
C PHE A 46 -10.04 8.71 -10.62
N ASP A 47 -10.97 7.79 -10.90
CA ASP A 47 -11.47 6.80 -9.93
C ASP A 47 -10.59 5.56 -10.03
N HIS A 48 -9.85 5.25 -8.97
CA HIS A 48 -8.96 4.09 -8.93
C HIS A 48 -9.78 2.82 -8.66
N LEU A 49 -9.67 1.82 -9.54
CA LEU A 49 -10.55 0.65 -9.50
C LEU A 49 -9.84 -0.57 -8.88
N HIS A 50 -8.60 -0.81 -9.31
CA HIS A 50 -7.83 -1.96 -8.90
C HIS A 50 -6.33 -1.69 -9.07
N MET A 51 -5.53 -2.07 -8.08
CA MET A 51 -4.08 -2.07 -8.16
C MET A 51 -3.54 -3.49 -8.04
N ARG A 52 -2.72 -3.88 -9.01
CA ARG A 52 -1.88 -5.08 -8.94
C ARG A 52 -0.45 -4.64 -8.71
N LEU A 53 0.12 -5.01 -7.57
CA LEU A 53 1.46 -4.66 -7.18
C LEU A 53 2.32 -5.92 -7.10
N GLU A 54 3.25 -6.07 -8.04
CA GLU A 54 4.23 -7.16 -8.05
C GLU A 54 5.55 -6.62 -7.49
N LEU A 55 6.06 -7.24 -6.43
CA LEU A 55 7.30 -6.85 -5.76
C LEU A 55 8.27 -8.02 -5.74
N ASP A 56 9.54 -7.75 -6.02
CA ASP A 56 10.63 -8.71 -5.95
C ASP A 56 11.71 -8.19 -5.02
N LEU A 57 11.88 -8.83 -3.87
CA LEU A 57 12.97 -8.53 -2.94
C LEU A 57 14.26 -9.13 -3.52
N GLU A 58 15.03 -8.30 -4.24
CA GLU A 58 16.23 -8.74 -4.96
C GLU A 58 17.46 -8.83 -4.04
N SER A 59 17.53 -7.97 -3.03
CA SER A 59 18.65 -7.91 -2.09
C SER A 59 18.19 -7.30 -0.78
N LEU A 60 18.82 -7.72 0.33
CA LEU A 60 18.67 -7.12 1.66
C LEU A 60 19.88 -6.25 2.06
N ASP A 61 21.03 -6.42 1.40
CA ASP A 61 22.25 -5.66 1.69
C ASP A 61 23.05 -5.34 0.40
N PRO A 62 22.93 -4.12 -0.16
CA PRO A 62 21.94 -3.11 0.22
C PRO A 62 20.51 -3.58 -0.12
N PRO A 63 19.48 -3.06 0.57
CA PRO A 63 18.11 -3.46 0.30
C PRO A 63 17.65 -2.92 -1.06
N VAL A 64 17.10 -3.80 -1.89
CA VAL A 64 16.49 -3.41 -3.16
C VAL A 64 15.24 -4.24 -3.42
N ILE A 65 14.14 -3.54 -3.70
CA ILE A 65 12.89 -4.16 -4.15
C ILE A 65 12.59 -3.65 -5.56
N ARG A 66 12.39 -4.56 -6.50
CA ARG A 66 11.89 -4.22 -7.83
C ARG A 66 10.37 -4.26 -7.81
N GLY A 67 9.76 -3.18 -8.28
CA GLY A 67 8.32 -3.00 -8.31
C GLY A 67 7.78 -2.98 -9.73
N ARG A 68 6.67 -3.69 -9.93
CA ARG A 68 5.82 -3.57 -11.10
C ARG A 68 4.40 -3.31 -10.65
N GLU A 69 3.90 -2.12 -10.92
CA GLU A 69 2.57 -1.70 -10.54
C GLU A 69 1.67 -1.63 -11.79
N VAL A 70 0.47 -2.18 -11.69
CA VAL A 70 -0.60 -1.98 -12.67
C VAL A 70 -1.81 -1.36 -11.97
N LEU A 71 -2.05 -0.09 -12.23
CA LEU A 71 -3.13 0.68 -11.64
C LEU A 71 -4.23 0.92 -12.66
N ARG A 72 -5.37 0.25 -12.46
CA ARG A 72 -6.55 0.39 -13.29
C ARG A 72 -7.44 1.51 -12.76
N MET A 73 -7.81 2.44 -13.65
CA MET A 73 -8.55 3.64 -13.28
C MET A 73 -9.45 4.12 -14.42
N LYS A 74 -10.33 5.09 -14.15
CA LYS A 74 -11.16 5.76 -15.17
C LYS A 74 -11.26 7.26 -14.88
N ALA A 75 -11.27 8.09 -15.91
CA ALA A 75 -11.41 9.53 -15.76
C ALA A 75 -12.78 9.90 -15.16
N VAL A 76 -12.80 10.94 -14.32
CA VAL A 76 -14.00 11.46 -13.65
C VAL A 76 -14.25 12.91 -14.05
N GLY A 77 -15.53 13.23 -14.29
CA GLY A 77 -16.03 14.58 -14.58
C GLY A 77 -15.83 15.03 -16.03
N GLN A 78 -14.60 14.92 -16.53
CA GLN A 78 -14.23 15.29 -17.90
C GLN A 78 -13.08 14.42 -18.42
N ASP A 79 -12.88 14.45 -19.73
CA ASP A 79 -11.74 13.78 -20.36
C ASP A 79 -10.42 14.35 -19.81
N ARG A 80 -9.47 13.45 -19.55
CA ARG A 80 -8.18 13.81 -18.93
C ARG A 80 -7.03 13.51 -19.87
N GLY A 81 -6.18 14.51 -20.10
CA GLY A 81 -4.94 14.35 -20.86
C GLY A 81 -3.72 14.00 -19.99
N GLN A 82 -3.85 14.08 -18.67
CA GLN A 82 -2.78 13.83 -17.71
C GLN A 82 -3.29 13.04 -16.51
N ILE A 83 -2.41 12.21 -15.94
CA ILE A 83 -2.60 11.49 -14.67
C ILE A 83 -1.56 12.03 -13.69
N HIS A 84 -1.97 12.25 -12.44
CA HIS A 84 -1.10 12.66 -11.35
C HIS A 84 -1.12 11.55 -10.30
N LEU A 85 0.05 11.11 -9.86
CA LEU A 85 0.23 10.13 -8.80
C LEU A 85 1.35 10.61 -7.87
N ASP A 86 1.13 10.46 -6.57
CA ASP A 86 2.14 10.58 -5.52
C ASP A 86 3.06 9.36 -5.59
N ALA A 87 4.36 9.58 -5.74
CA ALA A 87 5.40 8.58 -5.89
C ALA A 87 6.70 9.10 -5.24
N VAL A 88 6.93 8.79 -3.97
CA VAL A 88 8.02 9.38 -3.18
C VAL A 88 9.25 8.47 -3.21
N GLY A 89 10.35 8.97 -3.76
CA GLY A 89 11.66 8.30 -3.71
C GLY A 89 11.79 7.03 -4.57
N LEU A 90 10.80 6.74 -5.43
CA LEU A 90 10.85 5.62 -6.36
C LEU A 90 11.85 5.89 -7.50
N GLU A 91 12.61 4.88 -7.91
CA GLU A 91 13.43 4.94 -9.12
C GLU A 91 12.61 4.43 -10.32
N ILE A 92 11.86 5.32 -10.97
CA ILE A 92 10.97 4.96 -12.10
C ILE A 92 11.79 4.56 -13.33
N GLU A 93 11.65 3.31 -13.77
CA GLU A 93 12.33 2.73 -14.94
C GLU A 93 11.49 2.92 -16.22
N SER A 94 10.18 2.70 -16.14
CA SER A 94 9.27 2.92 -17.27
C SER A 94 7.84 3.21 -16.83
N VAL A 95 7.14 3.98 -17.67
CA VAL A 95 5.70 4.24 -17.54
C VAL A 95 5.03 3.95 -18.88
N ASP A 96 4.11 2.98 -18.85
CA ASP A 96 3.26 2.63 -19.98
C ASP A 96 1.80 2.85 -19.64
N VAL A 97 0.99 3.17 -20.65
CA VAL A 97 -0.47 3.26 -20.51
C VAL A 97 -1.17 2.36 -21.50
N ARG A 98 -2.22 1.70 -21.03
CA ARG A 98 -3.08 0.82 -21.82
C ARG A 98 -4.54 1.24 -21.69
N TRP A 99 -5.21 1.42 -22.82
CA TRP A 99 -6.65 1.62 -22.85
C TRP A 99 -7.33 0.24 -22.88
N THR A 100 -8.32 0.04 -22.02
CA THR A 100 -8.91 -1.29 -21.75
C THR A 100 -10.39 -1.38 -22.07
N SER A 101 -10.86 -0.54 -22.99
CA SER A 101 -12.25 -0.49 -23.46
C SER A 101 -12.69 -1.80 -24.12
N ASP A 102 -11.78 -2.56 -24.74
CA ASP A 102 -12.00 -3.95 -25.19
C ASP A 102 -11.18 -4.94 -24.34
N ALA A 103 -11.75 -6.10 -24.02
CA ALA A 103 -11.07 -7.20 -23.34
C ALA A 103 -9.83 -7.70 -24.11
N ARG A 104 -9.82 -7.60 -25.44
CA ARG A 104 -8.63 -7.89 -26.27
C ARG A 104 -7.50 -6.89 -26.05
N ASP A 105 -7.82 -5.65 -25.73
CA ASP A 105 -6.82 -4.62 -25.51
C ASP A 105 -6.10 -4.81 -24.16
N ARG A 106 -6.72 -5.47 -23.18
CA ARG A 106 -6.04 -5.89 -21.93
C ARG A 106 -4.91 -6.91 -22.15
N LEU A 107 -4.84 -7.55 -23.31
CA LEU A 107 -3.76 -8.48 -23.64
C LEU A 107 -2.65 -7.81 -24.45
N ARG A 108 -2.85 -6.57 -24.91
CA ARG A 108 -1.81 -5.81 -25.60
C ARG A 108 -0.77 -5.29 -24.58
N PRO A 109 0.49 -5.15 -24.99
CA PRO A 109 1.46 -4.36 -24.22
C PRO A 109 0.94 -2.94 -24.00
N GLY A 110 1.31 -2.35 -22.87
CA GLY A 110 1.14 -0.92 -22.68
C GLY A 110 1.95 -0.14 -23.74
N ARG A 111 1.60 1.13 -23.92
CA ARG A 111 2.35 2.04 -24.78
C ARG A 111 3.11 3.02 -23.92
N ALA A 112 4.40 3.17 -24.20
CA ALA A 112 5.24 4.16 -23.55
C ALA A 112 4.67 5.57 -23.74
N VAL A 113 4.67 6.34 -22.65
CA VAL A 113 4.15 7.71 -22.58
C VAL A 113 5.22 8.66 -22.05
N GLY A 114 5.07 9.95 -22.35
CA GLY A 114 5.89 10.97 -21.72
C GLY A 114 5.42 11.21 -20.28
N TYR A 115 6.35 11.41 -19.35
CA TYR A 115 6.06 11.77 -17.97
C TYR A 115 7.09 12.76 -17.43
N THR A 116 6.71 13.51 -16.41
CA THR A 116 7.62 14.29 -15.57
C THR A 116 7.57 13.73 -14.16
N TYR A 117 8.72 13.66 -13.52
CA TYR A 117 8.87 13.11 -12.20
C TYR A 117 10.00 13.82 -11.46
N ASP A 118 9.73 14.34 -10.27
CA ASP A 118 10.69 15.09 -9.45
C ASP A 118 11.15 14.33 -8.20
N GLY A 119 10.74 13.07 -8.06
CA GLY A 119 11.01 12.25 -6.88
C GLY A 119 9.88 12.23 -5.86
N GLN A 120 8.79 12.99 -6.08
CA GLN A 120 7.59 12.98 -5.24
C GLN A 120 6.31 12.94 -6.09
N ASP A 121 6.25 13.74 -7.15
CA ASP A 121 5.08 13.88 -8.01
C ASP A 121 5.33 13.26 -9.39
N LEU A 122 4.55 12.25 -9.75
CA LEU A 122 4.57 11.65 -11.08
C LEU A 122 3.40 12.18 -11.93
N VAL A 123 3.73 12.92 -12.99
CA VAL A 123 2.74 13.45 -13.94
C VAL A 123 2.89 12.77 -15.29
N ILE A 124 1.91 11.96 -15.67
CA ILE A 124 1.92 11.13 -16.86
C ILE A 124 1.10 11.82 -17.96
N SER A 125 1.71 12.09 -19.11
CA SER A 125 1.07 12.74 -20.26
C SER A 125 0.51 11.71 -21.24
N LEU A 126 -0.81 11.67 -21.37
CA LEU A 126 -1.50 10.69 -22.20
C LEU A 126 -1.43 11.07 -23.69
N SER A 127 -1.07 10.09 -24.52
CA SER A 127 -1.02 10.29 -25.98
C SER A 127 -2.38 10.58 -26.63
N LYS A 128 -3.47 10.20 -25.97
CA LYS A 128 -4.85 10.60 -26.26
C LYS A 128 -5.56 10.82 -24.92
N PRO A 129 -6.53 11.75 -24.81
CA PRO A 129 -7.29 11.90 -23.58
C PRO A 129 -7.98 10.60 -23.17
N ALA A 130 -7.99 10.28 -21.88
CA ALA A 130 -8.82 9.23 -21.31
C ALA A 130 -10.24 9.75 -21.20
N GLY A 131 -11.18 9.09 -21.89
CA GLY A 131 -12.59 9.45 -21.85
C GLY A 131 -13.21 9.20 -20.48
N VAL A 132 -14.18 10.02 -20.09
CA VAL A 132 -14.95 9.78 -18.85
C VAL A 132 -15.54 8.37 -18.84
N GLY A 133 -15.27 7.61 -17.77
CA GLY A 133 -15.75 6.24 -17.62
C GLY A 133 -15.02 5.19 -18.47
N GLU A 134 -14.11 5.58 -19.38
CA GLU A 134 -13.27 4.65 -20.12
C GLU A 134 -12.16 4.11 -19.20
N PRO A 135 -12.05 2.79 -18.99
CA PRO A 135 -11.02 2.24 -18.14
C PRO A 135 -9.67 2.23 -18.85
N ILE A 136 -8.66 2.73 -18.16
CA ILE A 136 -7.25 2.67 -18.55
C ILE A 136 -6.45 1.96 -17.46
N GLU A 137 -5.26 1.50 -17.81
CA GLU A 137 -4.27 0.97 -16.89
C GLU A 137 -2.97 1.73 -17.06
N VAL A 138 -2.44 2.24 -15.95
CA VAL A 138 -1.06 2.72 -15.85
C VAL A 138 -0.21 1.54 -15.41
N ILE A 139 0.91 1.32 -16.10
CA ILE A 139 1.86 0.26 -15.80
C ILE A 139 3.18 0.94 -15.48
N LEU A 140 3.66 0.78 -14.26
CA LEU A 140 4.94 1.30 -13.81
C LEU A 140 5.91 0.15 -13.54
N GLU A 141 7.14 0.30 -14.00
CA GLU A 141 8.27 -0.51 -13.54
C GLU A 141 9.24 0.43 -12.82
N TYR A 142 9.70 0.04 -11.63
CA TYR A 142 10.53 0.88 -10.79
C TYR A 142 11.36 0.07 -9.79
N ARG A 143 12.30 0.73 -9.12
CA ARG A 143 13.04 0.17 -7.97
C ARG A 143 12.82 1.00 -6.72
N ILE A 144 12.82 0.34 -5.57
CA ILE A 144 12.84 0.94 -4.24
C ILE A 144 14.23 0.64 -3.67
N THR A 145 15.01 1.70 -3.51
CA THR A 145 16.40 1.66 -2.99
C THR A 145 16.58 2.56 -1.75
N ARG A 146 15.55 3.34 -1.42
CA ARG A 146 15.50 4.23 -0.25
C ARG A 146 14.42 3.71 0.69
N PHE A 147 14.82 3.51 1.94
CA PHE A 147 13.95 3.06 3.02
C PHE A 147 14.12 4.04 4.17
N GLU A 148 13.05 4.71 4.58
CA GLU A 148 13.10 5.69 5.65
C GLU A 148 13.14 4.97 7.01
N PRO A 149 14.11 5.27 7.90
CA PRO A 149 14.29 4.53 9.15
C PRO A 149 13.28 4.92 10.25
N ARG A 150 12.27 5.74 9.93
CA ARG A 150 11.34 6.32 10.91
C ARG A 150 10.04 5.54 11.08
N GLY A 151 9.87 4.42 10.38
CA GLY A 151 8.60 3.70 10.38
C GLY A 151 7.52 4.43 9.59
N GLU A 152 7.91 5.08 8.48
CA GLU A 152 6.99 5.70 7.52
C GLU A 152 7.15 4.95 6.19
N GLY A 153 6.03 4.72 5.50
CA GLY A 153 6.02 3.98 4.24
C GLY A 153 6.57 2.57 4.41
N LEU A 154 7.45 2.13 3.51
CA LEU A 154 8.09 0.82 3.61
C LEU A 154 9.41 0.93 4.38
N THR A 155 9.45 0.30 5.55
CA THR A 155 10.59 0.37 6.49
C THR A 155 11.24 -1.00 6.64
N ILE A 156 12.55 -1.01 6.84
CA ILE A 156 13.33 -2.21 7.15
C ILE A 156 13.87 -2.09 8.57
N GLU A 157 13.46 -3.01 9.44
CA GLU A 157 14.04 -3.21 10.75
C GLU A 157 15.15 -4.25 10.67
N PRO A 158 16.41 -3.91 11.01
CA PRO A 158 17.51 -4.87 11.00
C PRO A 158 17.27 -6.03 11.97
N GLY A 159 17.68 -7.23 11.56
CA GLY A 159 17.71 -8.39 12.43
C GLY A 159 18.81 -8.30 13.49
N GLN A 160 18.74 -9.17 14.49
CA GLN A 160 19.71 -9.33 15.57
C GLN A 160 20.44 -10.67 15.41
N PRO A 161 21.64 -10.70 14.79
CA PRO A 161 22.31 -11.97 14.42
C PRO A 161 22.51 -12.95 15.58
N ASP A 162 22.70 -12.44 16.79
CA ASP A 162 22.96 -13.22 18.01
C ASP A 162 21.66 -13.64 18.75
N ALA A 163 20.48 -13.36 18.20
CA ALA A 163 19.22 -13.70 18.85
C ALA A 163 18.90 -15.20 18.81
N ASP A 164 18.18 -15.68 19.82
CA ASP A 164 17.86 -17.10 19.99
C ASP A 164 16.79 -17.63 19.02
N SER A 165 15.92 -16.78 18.48
CA SER A 165 14.87 -17.15 17.53
C SER A 165 15.12 -16.61 16.11
N ASP A 166 14.70 -17.37 15.09
CA ASP A 166 14.82 -16.93 13.70
C ASP A 166 14.05 -15.63 13.44
N SER A 167 12.87 -15.47 14.03
CA SER A 167 12.06 -14.25 13.92
C SER A 167 12.79 -12.98 14.39
N LEU A 168 13.78 -13.10 15.26
CA LEU A 168 14.62 -11.97 15.69
C LEU A 168 15.95 -11.90 14.95
N ARG A 169 16.47 -13.03 14.45
CA ARG A 169 17.74 -13.08 13.71
C ARG A 169 17.67 -12.40 12.36
N PHE A 170 16.56 -12.58 11.64
CA PHE A 170 16.37 -12.04 10.30
C PHE A 170 15.75 -10.64 10.34
N PRO A 171 16.02 -9.76 9.36
CA PRO A 171 15.37 -8.46 9.26
C PRO A 171 13.87 -8.60 9.00
N VAL A 172 13.11 -7.57 9.38
CA VAL A 172 11.68 -7.46 9.08
C VAL A 172 11.45 -6.23 8.20
N ILE A 173 10.76 -6.42 7.08
CA ILE A 173 10.30 -5.31 6.25
C ILE A 173 8.82 -5.13 6.54
N PHE A 174 8.39 -3.93 6.90
CA PHE A 174 6.99 -3.65 7.17
C PHE A 174 6.57 -2.29 6.62
N SER A 175 5.32 -2.19 6.22
CA SER A 175 4.72 -0.93 5.79
C SER A 175 4.01 -0.22 6.95
N GLN A 176 4.14 1.09 7.03
CA GLN A 176 3.34 1.97 7.88
C GLN A 176 2.88 3.17 7.04
N GLY A 177 1.67 3.05 6.48
CA GLY A 177 1.15 4.00 5.49
C GLY A 177 0.39 5.21 6.05
N GLU A 178 -0.13 5.14 7.28
CA GLU A 178 -0.93 6.24 7.83
C GLU A 178 -0.05 7.43 8.24
N ALA A 179 -0.35 8.66 7.82
CA ALA A 179 -1.54 9.07 7.07
C ALA A 179 -1.42 8.96 5.55
N GLU A 180 -0.26 9.30 4.98
CA GLU A 180 -0.03 9.49 3.54
C GLU A 180 1.43 9.15 3.20
N SER A 181 1.85 7.93 3.54
CA SER A 181 3.24 7.45 3.32
C SER A 181 3.33 6.24 2.40
N ASN A 182 2.22 5.79 1.82
CA ASN A 182 2.24 4.63 0.93
C ASN A 182 2.76 4.96 -0.49
N SER A 183 2.74 6.24 -0.86
CA SER A 183 3.47 6.78 -2.00
C SER A 183 4.98 6.49 -1.98
N GLN A 184 5.56 6.16 -0.82
CA GLN A 184 6.99 5.85 -0.68
C GLN A 184 7.40 4.48 -1.23
N TRP A 185 6.45 3.63 -1.63
CA TRP A 185 6.75 2.29 -2.15
C TRP A 185 5.87 1.83 -3.31
N PHE A 186 4.81 2.56 -3.65
CA PHE A 186 4.06 2.45 -4.91
C PHE A 186 3.43 3.79 -5.27
N ALA A 187 3.15 4.02 -6.56
CA ALA A 187 2.56 5.29 -7.00
C ALA A 187 1.05 5.30 -6.74
N CYS A 188 0.50 6.32 -6.09
CA CYS A 188 -0.93 6.33 -5.78
C CYS A 188 -1.52 7.74 -5.64
N HIS A 189 -2.83 7.82 -5.44
CA HIS A 189 -3.47 9.03 -4.90
C HIS A 189 -3.42 8.90 -3.39
N ASP A 190 -2.39 9.42 -2.74
CA ASP A 190 -2.06 9.12 -1.34
C ASP A 190 -2.90 9.97 -0.37
N PHE A 191 -4.22 9.92 -0.54
CA PHE A 191 -5.19 10.59 0.32
C PHE A 191 -6.43 9.72 0.57
N PRO A 192 -7.07 9.75 1.75
CA PRO A 192 -8.20 8.87 2.10
C PRO A 192 -9.48 8.98 1.26
N ASN A 193 -9.59 9.94 0.34
CA ASN A 193 -10.78 10.14 -0.50
C ASN A 193 -10.81 9.24 -1.76
N GLU A 194 -9.78 8.41 -1.95
CA GLU A 194 -9.74 7.38 -2.98
C GLU A 194 -9.72 5.97 -2.37
N ARG A 195 -10.42 5.03 -3.02
CA ARG A 195 -10.48 3.62 -2.62
C ARG A 195 -10.42 2.70 -3.80
N LEU A 196 -9.65 1.62 -3.66
CA LEU A 196 -9.45 0.61 -4.69
C LEU A 196 -9.36 -0.79 -4.08
N SER A 197 -9.57 -1.80 -4.91
CA SER A 197 -9.20 -3.18 -4.56
C SER A 197 -7.71 -3.41 -4.87
N THR A 198 -7.05 -4.32 -4.16
CA THR A 198 -5.61 -4.53 -4.32
C THR A 198 -5.24 -6.01 -4.37
N GLU A 199 -4.25 -6.35 -5.20
CA GLU A 199 -3.52 -7.62 -5.12
C GLU A 199 -2.02 -7.34 -4.96
N LEU A 200 -1.39 -8.02 -4.01
CA LEU A 200 0.06 -7.94 -3.78
C LEU A 200 0.67 -9.29 -4.10
N ILE A 201 1.64 -9.28 -5.01
CA ILE A 201 2.37 -10.47 -5.47
C ILE A 201 3.84 -10.26 -5.17
N VAL A 202 4.30 -10.84 -4.08
CA VAL A 202 5.61 -10.56 -3.51
C VAL A 202 6.47 -11.80 -3.62
N THR A 203 7.67 -11.64 -4.19
CA THR A 203 8.66 -12.71 -4.24
C THR A 203 9.80 -12.41 -3.28
N VAL A 204 10.13 -13.40 -2.46
CA VAL A 204 11.17 -13.31 -1.43
C VAL A 204 11.99 -14.60 -1.41
N ASP A 205 13.21 -14.51 -0.89
CA ASP A 205 14.05 -15.67 -0.59
C ASP A 205 13.55 -16.39 0.67
N GLU A 206 13.77 -17.69 0.77
CA GLU A 206 13.65 -18.43 2.03
C GLU A 206 14.69 -17.92 3.03
N PRO A 207 14.36 -17.81 4.35
CA PRO A 207 13.15 -18.31 5.01
C PRO A 207 12.00 -17.29 5.11
N PHE A 208 12.01 -16.20 4.35
CA PHE A 208 11.01 -15.13 4.50
C PHE A 208 9.61 -15.55 4.07
N GLN A 209 8.62 -15.04 4.80
CA GLN A 209 7.20 -15.15 4.53
C GLN A 209 6.63 -13.75 4.31
N VAL A 210 5.49 -13.69 3.62
CA VAL A 210 4.80 -12.43 3.30
C VAL A 210 3.39 -12.45 3.88
N VAL A 211 3.04 -11.39 4.60
CA VAL A 211 1.68 -11.13 5.09
C VAL A 211 1.19 -9.80 4.50
N SER A 212 -0.05 -9.77 4.04
CA SER A 212 -0.69 -8.58 3.50
C SER A 212 -2.21 -8.64 3.74
N ASN A 213 -2.96 -7.67 3.23
CA ASN A 213 -4.39 -7.58 3.43
C ASN A 213 -5.16 -8.64 2.62
N GLY A 214 -6.38 -8.93 3.09
CA GLY A 214 -7.31 -9.80 2.38
C GLY A 214 -6.99 -11.28 2.56
N ARG A 215 -7.14 -12.06 1.51
CA ARG A 215 -6.93 -13.52 1.55
C ARG A 215 -5.64 -13.91 0.84
N LEU A 216 -4.94 -14.89 1.38
CA LEU A 216 -3.84 -15.56 0.70
C LEU A 216 -4.40 -16.41 -0.45
N VAL A 217 -4.06 -16.04 -1.69
CA VAL A 217 -4.51 -16.69 -2.92
C VAL A 217 -3.61 -17.88 -3.27
N GLU A 218 -2.30 -17.68 -3.20
CA GLU A 218 -1.30 -18.65 -3.63
C GLU A 218 0.01 -18.45 -2.87
N VAL A 219 0.67 -19.56 -2.54
CA VAL A 219 2.09 -19.61 -2.18
C VAL A 219 2.76 -20.56 -3.17
N ARG A 220 3.68 -20.03 -3.96
CA ARG A 220 4.28 -20.75 -5.07
C ARG A 220 5.81 -20.72 -4.98
N PRO A 221 6.46 -21.87 -4.69
CA PRO A 221 7.89 -22.01 -4.86
C PRO A 221 8.28 -21.77 -6.33
N LEU A 222 9.32 -20.97 -6.55
CA LEU A 222 9.86 -20.68 -7.89
C LEU A 222 11.16 -21.45 -8.19
N GLY A 223 11.68 -22.20 -7.22
CA GLY A 223 13.01 -22.81 -7.28
C GLY A 223 14.10 -21.86 -6.76
N HIS A 224 15.32 -22.37 -6.61
CA HIS A 224 16.47 -21.60 -6.11
C HIS A 224 16.26 -20.91 -4.74
N GLY A 225 15.43 -21.51 -3.87
CA GLY A 225 15.14 -20.94 -2.56
C GLY A 225 14.24 -19.70 -2.60
N ARG A 226 13.52 -19.44 -3.70
CA ARG A 226 12.58 -18.32 -3.82
C ARG A 226 11.13 -18.76 -3.78
N THR A 227 10.32 -17.98 -3.07
CA THR A 227 8.87 -18.21 -2.96
C THR A 227 8.08 -16.95 -3.32
N ARG A 228 7.06 -17.12 -4.16
CA ARG A 228 6.09 -16.07 -4.49
C ARG A 228 4.83 -16.22 -3.66
N TRP A 229 4.41 -15.14 -3.03
CA TRP A 229 3.21 -15.01 -2.23
C TRP A 229 2.23 -14.10 -2.95
N HIS A 230 0.97 -14.50 -3.03
CA HIS A 230 -0.09 -13.71 -3.67
C HIS A 230 -1.23 -13.48 -2.68
N TRP A 231 -1.44 -12.22 -2.32
CA TRP A 231 -2.52 -11.74 -1.47
C TRP A 231 -3.53 -10.93 -2.28
N LEU A 232 -4.82 -11.12 -2.01
CA LEU A 232 -5.90 -10.39 -2.67
C LEU A 232 -6.84 -9.77 -1.64
N GLN A 233 -6.94 -8.44 -1.67
CA GLN A 233 -7.95 -7.67 -0.97
C GLN A 233 -9.00 -7.17 -1.97
N GLN A 234 -10.09 -7.93 -2.05
CA GLN A 234 -11.17 -7.68 -3.02
C GLN A 234 -12.07 -6.51 -2.61
N ALA A 235 -12.24 -6.25 -1.31
CA ALA A 235 -13.04 -5.13 -0.83
C ALA A 235 -12.26 -3.81 -1.01
N PRO A 236 -12.85 -2.77 -1.62
CA PRO A 236 -12.16 -1.50 -1.78
C PRO A 236 -11.75 -0.87 -0.44
N HIS A 237 -10.49 -0.46 -0.34
CA HIS A 237 -9.96 0.28 0.82
C HIS A 237 -9.15 1.49 0.37
N VAL A 238 -8.86 2.36 1.33
CA VAL A 238 -8.01 3.56 1.15
C VAL A 238 -6.53 3.18 1.05
N ASN A 239 -5.75 3.93 0.27
CA ASN A 239 -4.36 3.59 -0.02
C ASN A 239 -3.51 3.37 1.23
N TYR A 240 -3.61 4.20 2.27
CA TYR A 240 -2.84 4.05 3.52
C TYR A 240 -3.09 2.73 4.28
N LEU A 241 -4.16 1.97 3.95
CA LEU A 241 -4.43 0.64 4.51
C LEU A 241 -3.82 -0.52 3.71
N VAL A 242 -3.18 -0.24 2.57
CA VAL A 242 -2.35 -1.23 1.89
C VAL A 242 -1.17 -1.56 2.81
N GLN A 243 -1.08 -2.82 3.20
CA GLN A 243 -0.07 -3.31 4.13
C GLN A 243 0.76 -4.44 3.53
N LEU A 244 2.03 -4.44 3.87
CA LEU A 244 3.00 -5.49 3.57
C LEU A 244 3.86 -5.72 4.80
N VAL A 245 4.03 -6.99 5.18
CA VAL A 245 5.02 -7.42 6.16
C VAL A 245 5.77 -8.61 5.59
N ILE A 246 7.10 -8.53 5.59
CA ILE A 246 8.04 -9.58 5.18
C ILE A 246 8.92 -9.90 6.38
N GLY A 247 8.98 -11.17 6.76
CA GLY A 247 9.77 -11.60 7.93
C GLY A 247 9.71 -13.11 8.11
N VAL A 248 10.34 -13.61 9.17
CA VAL A 248 10.25 -15.01 9.56
C VAL A 248 9.23 -15.14 10.68
N PHE A 249 8.12 -15.81 10.38
CA PHE A 249 6.94 -15.90 11.24
C PHE A 249 6.59 -17.34 11.59
N GLU A 250 6.14 -17.51 12.84
CA GLU A 250 5.43 -18.71 13.25
C GLU A 250 3.93 -18.50 13.09
N ARG A 251 3.26 -19.48 12.47
CA ARG A 251 1.79 -19.49 12.39
C ARG A 251 1.23 -20.28 13.56
N VAL A 252 0.39 -19.63 14.35
CA VAL A 252 -0.39 -20.27 15.42
C VAL A 252 -1.88 -20.13 15.09
N ASP A 253 -2.55 -21.25 14.84
CA ASP A 253 -3.99 -21.26 14.64
C ASP A 253 -4.69 -21.16 16.00
N LEU A 254 -5.31 -20.01 16.27
CA LEU A 254 -6.01 -19.73 17.54
C LEU A 254 -7.51 -20.10 17.48
N GLY A 255 -8.00 -20.56 16.33
CA GLY A 255 -9.39 -20.95 16.11
C GLY A 255 -9.68 -22.42 16.44
N GLY A 256 -10.88 -22.69 16.95
CA GLY A 256 -11.44 -24.02 17.11
C GLY A 256 -12.31 -24.44 15.90
N PRO A 257 -12.97 -25.61 15.95
CA PRO A 257 -13.86 -26.10 14.88
C PRO A 257 -14.99 -25.14 14.48
N ASP A 258 -15.32 -24.18 15.35
CA ASP A 258 -16.44 -23.23 15.19
C ASP A 258 -15.98 -21.80 14.84
N SER A 259 -14.71 -21.60 14.45
CA SER A 259 -14.12 -20.29 14.09
C SER A 259 -14.26 -19.95 12.61
#